data_AF-A0A2E5TTJ7-F1
#
_entry.id   AF-A0A2E5TTJ7-F1
#
_cell.length_a   1.000
_cell.length_b   1.000
_cell.length_c   1.000
_cell.angle_alpha   90.00
_cell.angle_beta   90.00
_cell.angle_gamma   90.00
#
_symmetry.space_group_name_H-M   'P 1'
#
loop_
_entity.id
_entity.type
_entity.pdbx_description
1 polymer ?
#
loop_
_entity_poly.entity_id
_entity_poly.type
_entity_poly.pdbx_seq_one_letter_code
_entity_poly.pdbx_strand_id
1 'polypeptide(L)' 'MDEKGITEDDTEMQVVGILILGSILLAVIGSVLGVATCFQKDKKKILGIIGLALNALTVLGGIILIMI' A
#
# COMPACT_ATOMS: atom_id res chain seq x y z
N MET A 1 3.81 26.14 -24.35
CA MET A 1 2.76 25.20 -23.90
C MET A 1 3.11 23.90 -24.57
N ASP A 2 3.97 23.11 -23.93
CA ASP A 2 4.48 21.85 -24.48
C ASP A 2 3.46 20.77 -24.12
N GLU A 3 2.53 20.50 -25.04
CA GLU A 3 1.63 19.35 -24.98
C GLU A 3 2.44 18.08 -25.28
N LYS A 4 3.37 17.70 -24.39
CA LYS A 4 3.84 16.32 -24.34
C LYS A 4 2.74 15.51 -23.68
N GLY A 5 1.80 15.10 -24.52
CA GLY A 5 0.78 14.11 -24.17
C GLY A 5 1.49 12.93 -23.52
N ILE A 6 1.07 12.62 -22.30
CA ILE A 6 1.46 11.41 -21.58
C ILE A 6 1.24 10.25 -22.56
N THR A 7 2.34 9.66 -23.02
CA THR A 7 2.27 8.55 -23.96
C THR A 7 2.26 7.28 -23.11
N GLU A 8 1.34 6.35 -23.38
CA GLU A 8 1.14 5.11 -22.62
C GLU A 8 2.38 4.19 -22.55
N ASP A 9 3.43 4.53 -23.31
CA ASP A 9 4.71 3.82 -23.44
C ASP A 9 5.72 4.18 -22.33
N ASP A 10 5.44 5.20 -21.52
CA ASP A 10 6.27 5.53 -20.37
C ASP A 10 6.18 4.42 -19.31
N THR A 11 7.09 3.45 -19.43
CA THR A 11 7.19 2.25 -18.56
C THR A 11 7.22 2.66 -17.08
N GLU A 12 7.80 3.82 -16.77
CA GLU A 12 7.85 4.40 -15.43
C GLU A 12 6.45 4.71 -14.87
N MET A 13 5.54 5.26 -15.68
CA MET A 13 4.16 5.55 -15.28
C MET A 13 3.33 4.28 -15.06
N GLN A 14 3.55 3.23 -15.86
CA GLN A 14 2.89 1.94 -15.64
C GLN A 14 3.33 1.30 -14.31
N VAL A 15 4.62 1.36 -14.01
CA VAL A 15 5.17 0.83 -12.75
C VAL A 15 4.61 1.59 -11.54
N VAL A 16 4.52 2.93 -11.61
CA VAL A 16 3.91 3.74 -10.55
C VAL A 16 2.43 3.41 -10.38
N GLY A 17 1.67 3.26 -11.48
CA GLY A 17 0.26 2.87 -11.43
C GLY A 17 0.04 1.52 -10.75
N ILE A 18 0.85 0.51 -11.09
CA ILE A 18 0.82 -0.82 -10.46
C ILE A 18 1.20 -0.74 -8.98
N LEU A 19 2.21 0.06 -8.63
CA LEU A 19 2.61 0.30 -7.25
C LEU A 19 1.48 0.90 -6.42
N ILE A 20 0.77 1.89 -6.95
CA ILE A 20 -0.38 2.51 -6.28
C ILE A 20 -1.51 1.50 -6.09
N LEU A 21 -1.88 0.76 -7.15
CA LEU A 21 -2.91 -0.29 -7.06
C LEU A 21 -2.55 -1.38 -6.04
N GLY A 22 -1.30 -1.84 -6.06
CA GLY A 22 -0.78 -2.81 -5.10
C GLY A 22 -0.80 -2.29 -3.67
N SER A 23 -0.44 -1.01 -3.48
CA SER A 23 -0.47 -0.33 -2.17
C SER A 23 -1.88 -0.27 -1.59
N ILE A 24 -2.87 0.06 -2.41
CA ILE A 24 -4.28 0.09 -2.00
C ILE A 24 -4.76 -1.30 -1.57
N LEU A 25 -4.46 -2.33 -2.36
CA LEU A 25 -4.79 -3.72 -2.01
C LEU A 25 -4.14 -4.15 -0.70
N LEU A 26 -2.85 -3.83 -0.52
CA LEU A 26 -2.10 -4.18 0.68
C LEU A 26 -2.66 -3.47 1.92
N ALA A 27 -3.05 -2.21 1.79
CA ALA A 27 -3.69 -1.45 2.85
C ALA A 27 -5.03 -2.08 3.27
N VAL A 28 -5.87 -2.46 2.31
CA VAL A 28 -7.16 -3.13 2.58
C VAL A 28 -6.94 -4.44 3.32
N ILE A 29 -6.00 -5.27 2.86
CA ILE A 29 -5.68 -6.55 3.52
C ILE A 29 -5.19 -6.29 4.96
N GLY A 30 -4.28 -5.33 5.14
CA GLY A 30 -3.76 -4.98 6.45
C GLY A 30 -4.84 -4.45 7.40
N SER A 31 -5.80 -3.67 6.89
CA SER A 31 -6.94 -3.17 7.67
C SER A 31 -7.86 -4.29 8.10
N VAL A 32 -8.17 -5.24 7.19
CA VAL A 32 -8.98 -6.42 7.52
C VAL A 32 -8.27 -7.29 8.56
N LEU A 33 -6.96 -7.52 8.45
CA LEU A 33 -6.16 -8.23 9.46
C LEU A 33 -6.16 -7.51 10.81
N GLY A 34 -6.06 -6.19 10.81
CA GLY A 34 -6.14 -5.36 12.01
C GLY A 34 -7.48 -5.51 12.73
N VAL A 35 -8.59 -5.39 11.99
CA VAL A 35 -9.94 -5.60 12.52
C VAL A 35 -10.12 -7.05 12.99
N ALA A 36 -9.66 -8.04 12.22
CA ALA A 36 -9.74 -9.45 12.60
C ALA A 36 -8.99 -9.74 13.91
N THR A 37 -7.86 -9.07 14.18
CA THR A 37 -7.17 -9.19 15.48
C THR A 37 -8.01 -8.65 16.64
N CYS A 38 -8.91 -7.69 16.43
CA CYS A 38 -9.80 -7.20 17.48
C CYS A 38 -10.74 -8.31 17.98
N PHE A 39 -11.10 -9.24 17.09
CA PHE A 39 -11.92 -10.41 17.40
C PHE A 39 -11.10 -11.63 17.86
N GLN A 40 -9.75 -11.58 17.79
CA GLN A 40 -8.91 -12.64 18.33
C GLN A 40 -8.88 -12.56 19.86
N LYS A 41 -9.50 -13.56 20.51
CA LYS A 41 -9.56 -13.72 21.96
C LYS A 41 -8.21 -14.14 22.56
N ASP A 42 -7.34 -14.73 21.74
CA ASP A 42 -6.01 -15.17 22.12
C ASP A 42 -5.03 -14.02 22.31
N LYS A 43 -4.18 -14.12 23.35
CA LYS A 43 -3.20 -13.08 23.72
C LYS A 43 -2.16 -12.79 22.62
N LYS A 44 -2.06 -13.66 21.60
CA LYS A 44 -1.14 -13.52 20.47
C LYS A 44 -1.82 -12.76 19.34
N LYS A 45 -1.76 -11.41 19.38
CA LYS A 45 -2.23 -10.47 18.34
C LYS A 45 -1.35 -10.48 17.08
N ILE A 46 -0.96 -11.67 16.60
CA ILE A 46 0.00 -11.84 15.51
C ILE A 46 -0.59 -11.27 14.21
N LEU A 47 -1.88 -11.50 13.94
CA LEU A 47 -2.54 -10.97 12.74
C LEU A 47 -2.56 -9.44 12.72
N GLY A 48 -2.77 -8.82 13.89
CA GLY A 48 -2.74 -7.37 14.04
C GLY A 48 -1.35 -6.79 13.83
N ILE A 49 -0.30 -7.43 14.34
CA ILE A 49 1.09 -7.00 14.12
C ILE A 49 1.44 -7.09 12.62
N ILE A 50 1.04 -8.18 11.95
CA ILE A 50 1.27 -8.35 10.52
C ILE A 50 0.50 -7.29 9.72
N GLY A 51 -0.79 -7.08 10.02
CA GLY A 51 -1.62 -6.09 9.33
C GLY A 51 -1.15 -4.65 9.57
N LEU A 52 -0.66 -4.34 10.76
CA LEU A 52 -0.07 -3.06 11.11
C LEU A 52 1.27 -2.86 10.39
N ALA A 53 2.14 -3.87 10.37
CA ALA A 53 3.42 -3.81 9.67
C ALA A 53 3.23 -3.64 8.16
N LEU A 54 2.27 -4.35 7.56
CA LEU A 54 1.89 -4.18 6.15
C LEU A 54 1.43 -2.75 5.87
N ASN A 55 0.50 -2.21 6.68
CA ASN A 55 0.01 -0.84 6.48
C ASN A 55 1.11 0.20 6.71
N ALA A 56 1.94 0.04 7.73
CA ALA A 56 3.06 0.93 7.99
C ALA A 56 4.05 0.93 6.82
N LEU A 57 4.32 -0.23 6.22
CA LEU A 57 5.15 -0.35 5.03
C LEU A 57 4.50 0.34 3.82
N THR A 58 3.19 0.18 3.62
CA THR A 58 2.46 0.89 2.55
C THR A 58 2.54 2.41 2.71
N VAL A 59 2.36 2.92 3.93
CA VAL A 59 2.44 4.36 4.23
C VAL A 59 3.86 4.87 4.02
N LEU A 60 4.87 4.16 4.53
CA LEU A 60 6.28 4.50 4.32
C LEU A 60 6.64 4.50 2.82
N GLY A 61 6.21 3.47 2.08
CA GLY A 61 6.41 3.38 0.64
C GLY A 61 5.77 4.56 -0.10
N GLY A 62 4.54 4.94 0.27
CA GLY A 62 3.86 6.09 -0.30
C GLY A 62 4.57 7.43 0.00
N ILE A 63 5.07 7.62 1.22
CA ILE A 63 5.82 8.83 1.60
C ILE A 63 7.12 8.94 0.79
N ILE A 64 7.85 7.83 0.64
CA ILE A 64 9.09 7.78 -0.16
C ILE A 64 8.79 8.15 -1.62
N LEU A 65 7.70 7.63 -2.17
CA LEU A 65 7.28 7.89 -3.55
C LEU A 65 6.87 9.36 -3.78
N ILE A 66 6.38 10.06 -2.74
CA ILE A 66 6.09 11.50 -2.79
C ILE A 66 7.36 12.35 -2.66
N MET A 67 8.38 11.84 -1.95
CA MET A 67 9.62 12.57 -1.69
C MET A 67 10.64 12.49 -2.83
N ILE A 68 10.52 11.47 -3.69
CA ILE A 68 11.34 11.27 -4.89
C ILE A 68 10.67 11.98 -6.06
#